data_AF-A0A948RDH5-F1
#
_entry.id   AF-A0A948RDH5-F1
#
_cell.length_a   1.000
_cell.length_b   1.000
_cell.length_c   1.000
_cell.angle_alpha   90.00
_cell.angle_beta   90.00
_cell.angle_gamma   90.00
#
_symmetry.space_group_name_H-M   'P 1'
#
loop_
_entity.id
_entity.type
_entity.pdbx_description
1 polymer ?
#
loop_
_entity_poly.entity_id
_entity_poly.type
_entity_poly.pdbx_seq_one_letter_code
_entity_poly.pdbx_strand_id
1 'polypeptide(L)'
;MKSATLPPAAPRVSSYNMDPQLLKSRAAELPGLTSTRVADLFPDAPTPIQAKSPAEVRHTIRERTLQALEKIDLSKVQPEDSVNILASHHGFTIQGGEAYAEMIRVIRDEVARRCGTSNISLRAGVGLRFRESEEYIKSFKLDEYFGGKAEGIAPMDRGIPIETEIGTLYGIQKAYSARWIIHAHNNDIRELHYHRQIGRLFKPFAMSYATIETRSAFHQSMGPRSANLIPRVIYESEFVQQKFVCSVILQVSPTGIINVDANNDLVEQDRYFTRLNLSWYGKVITLLSRLNNLIL
;
A
#
# COMPACT_ATOMS: atom_id res chain seq x y z
N MET A 1 6.98 22.96 26.47
CA MET A 1 6.83 21.52 26.77
C MET A 1 8.08 20.80 26.29
N LYS A 2 8.70 19.91 27.08
CA LYS A 2 9.77 19.03 26.56
C LYS A 2 9.16 18.21 25.42
N SER A 3 9.60 18.47 24.20
CA SER A 3 9.18 17.66 23.05
C SER A 3 9.75 16.25 23.24
N ALA A 4 8.86 15.29 23.46
CA ALA A 4 9.21 13.88 23.50
C ALA A 4 9.12 13.32 22.08
N THR A 5 10.19 12.64 21.64
CA THR A 5 10.21 11.91 20.38
C THR A 5 9.03 10.94 20.33
N LEU A 6 8.33 10.87 19.20
CA LEU A 6 7.24 9.90 19.03
C LEU A 6 7.82 8.49 19.15
N PRO A 7 7.27 7.63 20.02
CA PRO A 7 7.79 6.29 20.18
C PRO A 7 7.60 5.52 18.86
N PRO A 8 8.65 4.85 18.35
CA PRO A 8 8.52 3.98 17.19
C PRO A 8 7.60 2.80 17.50
N ALA A 9 7.01 2.22 16.44
CA ALA A 9 6.13 1.05 16.55
C ALA A 9 6.80 -0.09 17.34
N ALA A 10 6.01 -0.86 18.11
CA ALA A 10 6.53 -1.94 18.95
C ALA A 10 7.43 -2.90 18.15
N PRO A 11 8.52 -3.41 18.75
CA PRO A 11 9.35 -4.41 18.08
C PRO A 11 8.53 -5.66 17.77
N ARG A 12 8.86 -6.34 16.69
CA ARG A 12 8.17 -7.58 16.27
C ARG A 12 9.19 -8.65 15.91
N VAL A 13 8.82 -9.90 16.14
CA VAL A 13 9.57 -11.05 15.61
C VAL A 13 9.45 -11.03 14.10
N SER A 14 10.60 -11.12 13.42
CA SER A 14 10.68 -11.21 11.96
C SER A 14 11.92 -11.98 11.56
N SER A 15 11.81 -12.75 10.48
CA SER A 15 12.92 -13.51 9.89
C SER A 15 14.04 -12.60 9.36
N TYR A 16 13.77 -11.30 9.19
CA TYR A 16 14.69 -10.33 8.59
C TYR A 16 15.33 -9.35 9.59
N ASN A 17 14.95 -9.43 10.87
CA ASN A 17 15.43 -8.52 11.89
C ASN A 17 16.03 -9.30 13.07
N MET A 18 16.74 -8.57 13.94
CA MET A 18 17.14 -9.13 15.23
C MET A 18 15.92 -9.52 16.08
N ASP A 19 16.10 -10.51 16.94
CA ASP A 19 15.10 -10.85 17.95
C ASP A 19 14.81 -9.62 18.82
N PRO A 20 13.53 -9.24 19.01
CA PRO A 20 13.12 -8.18 19.94
C PRO A 20 13.76 -8.24 21.33
N GLN A 21 14.05 -9.43 21.86
CA GLN A 21 14.66 -9.59 23.19
C GLN A 21 16.09 -9.08 23.25
N LEU A 22 16.77 -9.00 22.09
CA LEU A 22 18.13 -8.45 21.99
C LEU A 22 18.15 -6.92 21.88
N LEU A 23 16.98 -6.29 21.69
CA LEU A 23 16.87 -4.86 21.50
C LEU A 23 17.03 -4.14 22.85
N LYS A 24 18.17 -3.44 23.01
CA LYS A 24 18.52 -2.73 24.25
C LYS A 24 18.02 -1.29 24.29
N SER A 25 18.01 -0.62 23.14
CA SER A 25 17.56 0.76 23.00
C SER A 25 17.19 1.06 21.56
N ARG A 26 16.48 2.17 21.35
CA ARG A 26 16.09 2.65 20.02
C ARG A 26 16.61 4.06 19.78
N ALA A 27 16.78 4.42 18.51
CA ALA A 27 17.24 5.76 18.14
C ALA A 27 16.41 6.85 18.83
N ALA A 28 15.08 6.71 18.91
CA ALA A 28 14.20 7.67 19.58
C ALA A 28 14.52 7.95 21.07
N GLU A 29 15.32 7.10 21.73
CA GLU A 29 15.73 7.20 23.12
C GLU A 29 17.11 7.86 23.29
N LEU A 30 17.83 8.17 22.21
CA LEU A 30 19.15 8.77 22.30
C LEU A 30 19.07 10.20 22.89
N PRO A 31 20.02 10.59 23.77
CA PRO A 31 20.04 11.92 24.36
C PRO A 31 20.07 13.03 23.29
N GLY A 32 19.28 14.09 23.50
CA GLY A 32 19.24 15.25 22.62
C GLY A 32 18.37 15.09 21.37
N LEU A 33 17.83 13.88 21.10
CA LEU A 33 16.83 13.72 20.05
C LEU A 33 15.47 14.23 20.51
N THR A 34 14.80 14.91 19.59
CA THR A 34 13.49 15.51 19.79
C THR A 34 12.71 15.45 18.49
N SER A 35 11.39 15.65 18.57
CA SER A 35 10.53 15.71 17.39
C SER A 35 9.76 17.02 17.35
N THR A 36 9.20 17.35 16.19
CA THR A 36 8.20 18.39 16.07
C THR A 36 7.01 17.81 15.33
N ARG A 37 5.80 18.23 15.66
CA ARG A 37 4.63 17.77 14.92
C ARG A 37 4.59 18.51 13.60
N VAL A 38 4.31 17.79 12.52
CA VAL A 38 4.10 18.42 11.21
C VAL A 38 3.03 19.51 11.28
N ALA A 39 1.98 19.31 12.08
CA ALA A 39 0.92 20.29 12.27
C ALA A 39 1.38 21.59 12.98
N ASP A 40 2.45 21.54 13.79
CA ASP A 40 3.01 22.74 14.42
C ASP A 40 3.80 23.58 13.40
N LEU A 41 4.39 22.93 12.40
CA LEU A 41 5.13 23.58 11.31
C LEU A 41 4.22 24.06 10.17
N PHE A 42 3.15 23.31 9.90
CA PHE A 42 2.19 23.55 8.83
C PHE A 42 0.77 23.47 9.40
N PRO A 43 0.21 24.59 9.88
CA PRO A 43 -1.12 24.60 10.51
C PRO A 43 -2.27 24.18 9.59
N ASP A 44 -2.06 24.27 8.27
CA ASP A 44 -3.00 23.82 7.25
C ASP A 44 -2.79 22.36 6.81
N ALA A 45 -1.94 21.62 7.54
CA ALA A 45 -1.75 20.19 7.28
C ALA A 45 -3.03 19.38 7.57
N PRO A 46 -3.25 18.28 6.84
CA PRO A 46 -4.40 17.40 7.09
C PRO A 46 -4.43 16.91 8.53
N THR A 47 -5.63 16.81 9.10
CA THR A 47 -5.82 16.21 10.42
C THR A 47 -5.86 14.69 10.28
N PRO A 48 -4.94 13.95 10.94
CA PRO A 48 -4.96 12.50 10.91
C PRO A 48 -6.13 11.97 11.74
N ILE A 49 -6.57 10.75 11.42
CA ILE A 49 -7.53 9.99 12.22
C ILE A 49 -7.02 9.95 13.66
N GLN A 50 -7.83 10.50 14.56
CA GLN A 50 -7.56 10.50 15.99
C GLN A 50 -8.08 9.21 16.58
N ALA A 51 -7.19 8.28 16.90
CA ALA A 51 -7.52 7.04 17.58
C ALA A 51 -6.53 6.80 18.71
N LYS A 52 -7.05 6.44 19.89
CA LYS A 52 -6.27 6.17 21.10
C LYS A 52 -5.97 4.68 21.27
N SER A 53 -6.64 3.83 20.50
CA SER A 53 -6.49 2.38 20.57
C SER A 53 -6.58 1.72 19.18
N PRO A 54 -6.02 0.53 19.00
CA PRO A 54 -6.23 -0.26 17.79
C PRO A 54 -7.71 -0.52 17.46
N ALA A 55 -8.57 -0.66 18.48
CA ALA A 55 -10.00 -0.87 18.28
C ALA A 55 -10.67 0.38 17.66
N GLU A 56 -10.32 1.58 18.13
CA GLU A 56 -10.80 2.84 17.55
C GLU A 56 -10.28 3.06 16.13
N VAL A 57 -9.02 2.70 15.85
CA VAL A 57 -8.47 2.69 14.48
C VAL A 57 -9.33 1.81 13.58
N ARG A 58 -9.58 0.57 14.00
CA ARG A 58 -10.37 -0.39 13.21
C ARG A 58 -11.80 0.07 12.98
N HIS A 59 -12.45 0.63 14.00
CA HIS A 59 -13.80 1.16 13.87
C HIS A 59 -13.84 2.30 12.84
N THR A 60 -12.98 3.29 12.99
CA THR A 60 -12.94 4.46 12.09
C THR A 60 -12.62 4.04 10.66
N ILE A 61 -11.62 3.18 10.46
CA ILE A 61 -11.22 2.75 9.11
C ILE A 61 -12.32 1.94 8.44
N ARG A 62 -13.06 1.13 9.19
CA ARG A 62 -14.23 0.44 8.65
C ARG A 62 -15.28 1.39 8.14
N GLU A 63 -15.66 2.40 8.92
CA GLU A 63 -16.63 3.41 8.48
C GLU A 63 -16.14 4.14 7.23
N ARG A 64 -14.87 4.59 7.21
CA ARG A 64 -14.29 5.28 6.04
C ARG A 64 -14.20 4.38 4.81
N THR A 65 -13.87 3.11 4.98
CA THR A 65 -13.79 2.16 3.86
C THR A 65 -15.18 1.87 3.31
N LEU A 66 -16.19 1.68 4.15
CA LEU A 66 -17.58 1.51 3.72
C LEU A 66 -18.07 2.74 2.95
N GLN A 67 -17.87 3.94 3.51
CA GLN A 67 -18.20 5.21 2.84
C GLN A 67 -17.50 5.35 1.49
N ALA A 68 -16.23 4.99 1.39
CA ALA A 68 -15.49 5.02 0.12
C ALA A 68 -16.04 4.00 -0.89
N LEU A 69 -16.50 2.83 -0.44
CA LEU A 69 -17.04 1.77 -1.29
C LEU A 69 -18.48 2.02 -1.75
N GLU A 70 -19.24 2.90 -1.09
CA GLU A 70 -20.61 3.26 -1.50
C GLU A 70 -20.69 3.73 -2.96
N LYS A 71 -19.72 4.53 -3.40
CA LYS A 71 -19.64 5.06 -4.78
C LYS A 71 -19.08 4.06 -5.81
N ILE A 72 -18.62 2.89 -5.38
CA ILE A 72 -17.94 1.94 -6.26
C ILE A 72 -18.95 1.04 -6.94
N ASP A 73 -18.85 0.95 -8.26
CA ASP A 73 -19.57 -0.04 -9.03
C ASP A 73 -18.87 -1.40 -8.91
N LEU A 74 -19.59 -2.37 -8.35
CA LEU A 74 -19.16 -3.77 -8.22
C LEU A 74 -20.01 -4.71 -9.09
N SER A 75 -20.87 -4.16 -9.97
CA SER A 75 -21.86 -4.92 -10.76
C SER A 75 -21.25 -5.99 -11.66
N LYS A 76 -19.98 -5.85 -12.05
CA LYS A 76 -19.25 -6.83 -12.85
C LYS A 76 -18.99 -8.15 -12.11
N VAL A 77 -18.93 -8.12 -10.77
CA VAL A 77 -18.62 -9.30 -9.95
C VAL A 77 -19.89 -10.10 -9.67
N GLN A 78 -19.95 -11.33 -10.17
CA GLN A 78 -21.07 -12.25 -9.94
C GLN A 78 -20.80 -13.21 -8.76
N PRO A 79 -21.83 -13.86 -8.18
CA PRO A 79 -21.67 -14.74 -7.02
C PRO A 79 -20.68 -15.91 -7.21
N GLU A 80 -20.58 -16.45 -8.41
CA GLU A 80 -19.68 -17.55 -8.78
C GLU A 80 -18.25 -17.11 -9.08
N ASP A 81 -18.02 -15.79 -9.24
CA ASP A 81 -16.73 -15.27 -9.67
C ASP A 81 -15.68 -15.33 -8.56
N SER A 82 -14.42 -15.48 -8.95
CA SER A 82 -13.27 -15.34 -8.06
C SER A 82 -12.75 -13.90 -8.04
N VAL A 83 -12.38 -13.42 -6.86
CA VAL A 83 -11.81 -12.09 -6.65
C VAL A 83 -10.49 -12.17 -5.90
N ASN A 84 -9.45 -11.57 -6.44
CA ASN A 84 -8.21 -11.32 -5.71
C ASN A 84 -8.19 -9.88 -5.20
N ILE A 85 -8.09 -9.71 -3.88
CA ILE A 85 -7.68 -8.44 -3.28
C ILE A 85 -6.15 -8.41 -3.31
N LEU A 86 -5.61 -7.50 -4.10
CA LEU A 86 -4.18 -7.32 -4.27
C LEU A 86 -3.67 -6.29 -3.28
N ALA A 87 -2.76 -6.70 -2.40
CA ALA A 87 -2.18 -5.86 -1.36
C ALA A 87 -0.66 -5.78 -1.48
N SER A 88 -0.04 -4.87 -0.72
CA SER A 88 1.41 -4.77 -0.61
C SER A 88 1.83 -4.83 0.86
N HIS A 89 2.90 -5.57 1.18
CA HIS A 89 3.46 -5.65 2.55
C HIS A 89 3.67 -4.26 3.18
N HIS A 90 3.98 -3.29 2.33
CA HIS A 90 4.18 -1.91 2.69
C HIS A 90 3.00 -1.25 3.41
N GLY A 91 1.75 -1.58 3.06
CA GLY A 91 0.60 -1.02 3.78
C GLY A 91 0.59 -1.43 5.26
N PHE A 92 1.05 -2.64 5.58
CA PHE A 92 1.17 -3.10 6.96
C PHE A 92 2.30 -2.42 7.76
N THR A 93 3.19 -1.67 7.09
CA THR A 93 4.23 -0.88 7.77
C THR A 93 3.72 0.50 8.21
N ILE A 94 2.61 0.98 7.63
CA ILE A 94 2.07 2.31 7.93
C ILE A 94 1.37 2.29 9.30
N GLN A 95 1.91 3.06 10.23
CA GLN A 95 1.38 3.20 11.61
C GLN A 95 1.05 1.86 12.27
N GLY A 96 1.91 0.86 12.08
CA GLY A 96 1.75 -0.46 12.68
C GLY A 96 0.72 -1.35 11.99
N GLY A 97 0.11 -0.94 10.87
CA GLY A 97 -0.60 -1.82 9.95
C GLY A 97 -2.08 -2.11 10.26
N GLU A 98 -2.57 -1.77 11.46
CA GLU A 98 -3.97 -2.00 11.88
C GLU A 98 -4.99 -1.44 10.89
N ALA A 99 -4.81 -0.18 10.48
CA ALA A 99 -5.70 0.46 9.52
C ALA A 99 -5.72 -0.26 8.17
N TYR A 100 -4.56 -0.66 7.65
CA TYR A 100 -4.48 -1.32 6.35
C TYR A 100 -5.09 -2.73 6.39
N ALA A 101 -4.83 -3.48 7.46
CA ALA A 101 -5.43 -4.80 7.68
C ALA A 101 -6.96 -4.69 7.76
N GLU A 102 -7.47 -3.67 8.46
CA GLU A 102 -8.90 -3.45 8.56
C GLU A 102 -9.54 -3.05 7.23
N MET A 103 -8.92 -2.14 6.49
CA MET A 103 -9.38 -1.78 5.14
C MET A 103 -9.51 -3.02 4.26
N ILE A 104 -8.53 -3.95 4.30
CA ILE A 104 -8.57 -5.22 3.56
C ILE A 104 -9.75 -6.10 3.98
N ARG A 105 -10.02 -6.23 5.29
CA ARG A 105 -11.16 -7.02 5.80
C ARG A 105 -12.49 -6.45 5.29
N VAL A 106 -12.64 -5.13 5.34
CA VAL A 106 -13.86 -4.44 4.93
C VAL A 106 -14.10 -4.56 3.43
N ILE A 107 -13.05 -4.46 2.60
CA ILE A 107 -13.16 -4.74 1.16
C ILE A 107 -13.70 -6.16 0.94
N ARG A 108 -13.14 -7.16 1.62
CA ARG A 108 -13.58 -8.56 1.50
C ARG A 108 -15.04 -8.73 1.90
N ASP A 109 -15.43 -8.16 3.04
CA ASP A 109 -16.80 -8.29 3.55
C ASP A 109 -17.81 -7.60 2.63
N GLU A 110 -17.47 -6.42 2.12
CA GLU A 110 -18.37 -5.65 1.28
C GLU A 110 -18.54 -6.26 -0.11
N VAL A 111 -17.48 -6.83 -0.68
CA VAL A 111 -17.57 -7.63 -1.91
C VAL A 111 -18.44 -8.87 -1.69
N ALA A 112 -18.23 -9.58 -0.58
CA ALA A 112 -19.07 -10.75 -0.27
C ALA A 112 -20.54 -10.36 -0.10
N ARG A 113 -20.82 -9.26 0.61
CA ARG A 113 -22.17 -8.77 0.89
C ARG A 113 -22.89 -8.27 -0.36
N ARG A 114 -22.22 -7.47 -1.21
CA ARG A 114 -22.84 -6.84 -2.40
C ARG A 114 -22.86 -7.75 -3.62
N CYS A 115 -21.87 -8.61 -3.80
CA CYS A 115 -21.72 -9.44 -4.99
C CYS A 115 -22.11 -10.91 -4.76
N GLY A 116 -22.28 -11.34 -3.51
CA GLY A 116 -22.66 -12.72 -3.18
C GLY A 116 -21.54 -13.76 -3.34
N THR A 117 -20.31 -13.35 -3.71
CA THR A 117 -19.18 -14.26 -3.85
C THR A 117 -18.46 -14.50 -2.53
N SER A 118 -18.18 -15.77 -2.23
CA SER A 118 -17.28 -16.18 -1.14
C SER A 118 -15.88 -16.53 -1.65
N ASN A 119 -15.66 -16.50 -2.97
CA ASN A 119 -14.39 -16.86 -3.58
C ASN A 119 -13.42 -15.68 -3.65
N ILE A 120 -13.14 -15.12 -2.47
CA ILE A 120 -12.30 -13.93 -2.30
C ILE A 120 -10.98 -14.36 -1.67
N SER A 121 -9.88 -13.98 -2.29
CA SER A 121 -8.52 -14.28 -1.83
C SER A 121 -7.74 -12.99 -1.58
N LEU A 122 -6.79 -13.03 -0.64
CA LEU A 122 -5.81 -11.96 -0.44
C LEU A 122 -4.46 -12.38 -1.03
N ARG A 123 -3.88 -11.52 -1.85
CA ARG A 123 -2.53 -11.69 -2.42
C ARG A 123 -1.68 -10.48 -2.06
N ALA A 124 -0.83 -10.63 -1.04
CA ALA A 124 -0.01 -9.54 -0.53
C ALA A 124 1.40 -9.61 -1.11
N GLY A 125 1.72 -8.72 -2.04
CA GLY A 125 3.02 -8.68 -2.70
C GLY A 125 4.13 -8.10 -1.83
N VAL A 126 5.33 -8.69 -1.96
CA VAL A 126 6.53 -8.28 -1.23
C VAL A 126 7.68 -7.91 -2.15
N GLY A 127 8.67 -7.19 -1.60
CA GLY A 127 9.94 -6.94 -2.28
C GLY A 127 10.86 -8.16 -2.25
N LEU A 128 12.13 -7.95 -1.87
CA LEU A 128 13.11 -9.05 -1.72
C LEU A 128 13.06 -9.73 -0.34
N ARG A 129 12.17 -9.28 0.55
CA ARG A 129 11.92 -9.88 1.87
C ARG A 129 10.79 -10.89 1.78
N PHE A 130 10.99 -11.98 1.04
CA PHE A 130 9.95 -12.94 0.62
C PHE A 130 8.96 -13.41 1.70
N ARG A 131 9.36 -13.48 2.98
CA ARG A 131 8.48 -13.91 4.09
C ARG A 131 7.71 -12.79 4.78
N GLU A 132 8.01 -11.52 4.51
CA GLU A 132 7.49 -10.40 5.29
C GLU A 132 5.97 -10.23 5.12
N SER A 133 5.42 -10.48 3.93
CA SER A 133 3.97 -10.51 3.72
C SER A 133 3.28 -11.59 4.56
N GLU A 134 3.85 -12.80 4.63
CA GLU A 134 3.28 -13.91 5.39
C GLU A 134 3.30 -13.63 6.89
N GLU A 135 4.37 -13.03 7.40
CA GLU A 135 4.47 -12.58 8.79
C GLU A 135 3.34 -11.60 9.13
N TYR A 136 3.06 -10.64 8.23
CA TYR A 136 1.96 -9.70 8.42
C TYR A 136 0.59 -10.38 8.38
N ILE A 137 0.34 -11.22 7.37
CA ILE A 137 -0.91 -11.97 7.23
C ILE A 137 -1.22 -12.72 8.51
N LYS A 138 -0.24 -13.46 9.06
CA LYS A 138 -0.39 -14.21 10.32
C LYS A 138 -0.59 -13.29 11.52
N SER A 139 0.20 -12.21 11.64
CA SER A 139 0.10 -11.29 12.78
C SER A 139 -1.28 -10.62 12.88
N PHE A 140 -1.93 -10.36 11.75
CA PHE A 140 -3.27 -9.81 11.67
C PHE A 140 -4.36 -10.87 11.50
N LYS A 141 -4.03 -12.17 11.59
CA LYS A 141 -4.96 -13.29 11.41
C LYS A 141 -5.77 -13.20 10.11
N LEU A 142 -5.16 -12.69 9.04
CA LEU A 142 -5.81 -12.57 7.74
C LEU A 142 -5.92 -13.91 7.03
N ASP A 143 -5.02 -14.86 7.33
CA ASP A 143 -5.15 -16.26 6.95
C ASP A 143 -6.42 -16.90 7.53
N GLU A 144 -6.68 -16.73 8.82
CA GLU A 144 -7.92 -17.18 9.46
C GLU A 144 -9.14 -16.46 8.87
N TYR A 145 -9.07 -15.12 8.74
CA TYR A 145 -10.18 -14.30 8.25
C TYR A 145 -10.61 -14.62 6.81
N PHE A 146 -9.63 -14.95 5.95
CA PHE A 146 -9.88 -15.32 4.56
C PHE A 146 -10.06 -16.84 4.39
N GLY A 147 -10.18 -17.62 5.47
CA GLY A 147 -10.39 -19.06 5.40
C GLY A 147 -9.27 -19.81 4.67
N GLY A 148 -8.02 -19.43 4.95
CA GLY A 148 -6.83 -19.97 4.30
C GLY A 148 -6.53 -19.40 2.91
N LYS A 149 -7.33 -18.45 2.40
CA LYS A 149 -7.13 -17.84 1.08
C LYS A 149 -6.28 -16.56 1.09
N ALA A 150 -5.59 -16.24 2.19
CA ALA A 150 -4.63 -15.15 2.25
C ALA A 150 -3.20 -15.68 2.10
N GLU A 151 -2.46 -15.12 1.13
CA GLU A 151 -1.11 -15.58 0.79
C GLU A 151 -0.18 -14.41 0.47
N GLY A 152 1.08 -14.52 0.88
CA GLY A 152 2.16 -13.66 0.39
C GLY A 152 2.57 -14.08 -1.02
N ILE A 153 2.85 -13.12 -1.89
CA ILE A 153 3.40 -13.38 -3.23
C ILE A 153 4.72 -12.63 -3.41
N ALA A 154 5.67 -13.24 -4.10
CA ALA A 154 7.03 -12.75 -4.24
C ALA A 154 7.44 -12.64 -5.72
N PRO A 155 8.40 -11.76 -6.06
CA PRO A 155 8.85 -11.60 -7.45
C PRO A 155 9.54 -12.84 -8.04
N MET A 156 9.89 -13.82 -7.20
CA MET A 156 10.44 -15.11 -7.64
C MET A 156 9.36 -16.15 -7.96
N ASP A 157 8.09 -15.83 -7.72
CA ASP A 157 6.97 -16.73 -8.05
C ASP A 157 6.80 -16.87 -9.57
N ARG A 158 6.09 -17.93 -9.98
CA ARG A 158 5.78 -18.20 -11.38
C ARG A 158 5.15 -16.98 -12.06
N GLY A 159 5.75 -16.58 -13.17
CA GLY A 159 5.26 -15.50 -14.02
C GLY A 159 4.12 -15.90 -14.96
N ILE A 160 3.37 -14.90 -15.41
CA ILE A 160 2.45 -14.95 -16.54
C ILE A 160 2.78 -13.77 -17.48
N PRO A 161 2.88 -14.00 -18.81
CA PRO A 161 3.13 -12.91 -19.75
C PRO A 161 1.96 -11.93 -19.78
N ILE A 162 2.28 -10.65 -19.90
CA ILE A 162 1.38 -9.53 -20.07
C ILE A 162 1.89 -8.77 -21.30
N GLU A 163 1.14 -8.83 -22.39
CA GLU A 163 1.44 -8.07 -23.59
C GLU A 163 1.19 -6.58 -23.35
N THR A 164 2.16 -5.75 -23.68
CA THR A 164 2.10 -4.30 -23.52
C THR A 164 2.66 -3.59 -24.74
N GLU A 165 2.42 -2.28 -24.85
CA GLU A 165 2.92 -1.43 -25.94
C GLU A 165 4.46 -1.40 -26.06
N ILE A 166 5.19 -1.82 -25.02
CA ILE A 166 6.67 -1.84 -25.01
C ILE A 166 7.23 -3.27 -25.05
N GLY A 167 6.39 -4.26 -25.36
CA GLY A 167 6.71 -5.68 -25.38
C GLY A 167 6.16 -6.46 -24.20
N THR A 168 6.45 -7.76 -24.16
CA THR A 168 5.97 -8.65 -23.10
C THR A 168 6.68 -8.35 -21.77
N LEU A 169 5.88 -8.08 -20.75
CA LEU A 169 6.30 -8.01 -19.35
C LEU A 169 5.66 -9.16 -18.57
N TYR A 170 6.14 -9.42 -17.36
CA TYR A 170 5.69 -10.58 -16.58
C TYR A 170 5.08 -10.16 -15.25
N GLY A 171 3.82 -10.57 -15.06
CA GLY A 171 3.09 -10.50 -13.81
C GLY A 171 3.26 -11.76 -12.97
N ILE A 172 3.05 -11.69 -11.66
CA ILE A 172 3.01 -12.89 -10.81
C ILE A 172 1.68 -13.62 -11.06
N GLN A 173 1.74 -14.89 -11.47
CA GLN A 173 0.54 -15.68 -11.84
C GLN A 173 -0.55 -15.65 -10.76
N LYS A 174 -0.17 -15.76 -9.48
CA LYS A 174 -1.09 -15.75 -8.34
C LYS A 174 -1.83 -14.41 -8.14
N ALA A 175 -1.25 -13.28 -8.58
CA ALA A 175 -1.93 -11.98 -8.52
C ALA A 175 -3.10 -11.95 -9.52
N TYR A 176 -2.92 -12.55 -10.70
CA TYR A 176 -3.87 -12.47 -11.81
C TYR A 176 -4.71 -13.76 -12.00
N SER A 177 -4.64 -14.69 -11.05
CA SER A 177 -5.30 -16.00 -11.13
C SER A 177 -6.82 -15.94 -10.95
N ALA A 178 -7.33 -14.89 -10.29
CA ALA A 178 -8.76 -14.67 -10.16
C ALA A 178 -9.36 -14.06 -11.44
N ARG A 179 -10.68 -14.16 -11.57
CA ARG A 179 -11.41 -13.45 -12.61
C ARG A 179 -11.28 -11.95 -12.44
N TRP A 180 -11.47 -11.48 -11.22
CA TRP A 180 -11.46 -10.06 -10.88
C TRP A 180 -10.32 -9.72 -9.92
N ILE A 181 -9.79 -8.50 -10.03
CA ILE A 181 -8.80 -7.94 -9.11
C ILE A 181 -9.31 -6.62 -8.51
N ILE A 182 -9.08 -6.45 -7.21
CA ILE A 182 -9.26 -5.20 -6.48
C ILE A 182 -7.90 -4.76 -5.97
N HIS A 183 -7.49 -3.55 -6.32
CA HIS A 183 -6.20 -3.01 -5.92
C HIS A 183 -6.29 -2.30 -4.56
N ALA A 184 -5.86 -2.95 -3.49
CA ALA A 184 -5.82 -2.37 -2.15
C ALA A 184 -4.41 -1.84 -1.83
N HIS A 185 -4.24 -0.52 -1.69
CA HIS A 185 -2.91 0.04 -1.43
C HIS A 185 -2.93 1.30 -0.56
N ASN A 186 -1.86 2.09 -0.60
CA ASN A 186 -1.73 3.36 0.09
C ASN A 186 -0.97 4.34 -0.82
N ASN A 187 -1.11 5.63 -0.54
CA ASN A 187 -0.42 6.69 -1.30
C ASN A 187 0.89 7.18 -0.64
N ASP A 188 1.43 6.43 0.33
CA ASP A 188 2.67 6.82 1.04
C ASP A 188 3.82 7.07 0.05
N ILE A 189 4.54 8.16 0.28
CA ILE A 189 5.55 8.71 -0.64
C ILE A 189 6.95 8.12 -0.38
N ARG A 190 7.10 6.81 -0.56
CA ARG A 190 8.43 6.19 -0.61
C ARG A 190 9.02 6.19 -2.02
N GLU A 191 10.34 6.25 -2.08
CA GLU A 191 11.14 6.26 -3.32
C GLU A 191 10.82 7.48 -4.22
N LEU A 192 10.82 8.68 -3.62
CA LEU A 192 10.66 9.97 -4.33
C LEU A 192 11.59 10.11 -5.55
N HIS A 193 12.78 9.51 -5.48
CA HIS A 193 13.78 9.53 -6.54
C HIS A 193 13.37 8.77 -7.82
N TYR A 194 12.50 7.76 -7.73
CA TYR A 194 12.01 7.01 -8.90
C TYR A 194 10.72 7.59 -9.47
N HIS A 195 9.75 8.00 -8.63
CA HIS A 195 8.41 8.34 -9.13
C HIS A 195 8.16 9.83 -9.33
N ARG A 196 8.95 10.72 -8.71
CA ARG A 196 8.70 12.18 -8.70
C ARG A 196 7.23 12.55 -8.39
N GLN A 197 6.57 11.71 -7.58
CA GLN A 197 5.15 11.79 -7.20
C GLN A 197 4.11 11.53 -8.31
N ILE A 198 4.53 11.05 -9.48
CA ILE A 198 3.65 10.70 -10.61
C ILE A 198 3.49 9.18 -10.69
N GLY A 199 2.29 8.70 -10.98
CA GLY A 199 2.04 7.29 -11.26
C GLY A 199 2.28 6.37 -10.07
N ARG A 200 2.17 6.92 -8.84
CA ARG A 200 2.53 6.22 -7.62
C ARG A 200 1.60 5.04 -7.37
N LEU A 201 0.32 5.20 -7.65
CA LEU A 201 -0.66 4.14 -7.41
C LEU A 201 -0.49 2.98 -8.39
N PHE A 202 0.16 3.18 -9.54
CA PHE A 202 0.48 2.09 -10.46
C PHE A 202 1.68 1.26 -10.03
N LYS A 203 2.58 1.80 -9.19
CA LYS A 203 3.85 1.15 -8.84
C LYS A 203 3.71 -0.35 -8.52
N PRO A 204 2.73 -0.81 -7.74
CA PRO A 204 2.55 -2.23 -7.43
C PRO A 204 2.49 -3.14 -8.66
N PHE A 205 1.97 -2.67 -9.79
CA PHE A 205 1.87 -3.45 -11.04
C PHE A 205 3.23 -3.80 -11.65
N ALA A 206 4.29 -3.03 -11.39
CA ALA A 206 5.68 -3.37 -11.78
C ALA A 206 6.52 -3.90 -10.61
N MET A 207 5.92 -4.03 -9.42
CA MET A 207 6.62 -4.32 -8.17
C MET A 207 5.95 -5.47 -7.42
N SER A 208 4.91 -5.20 -6.65
CA SER A 208 4.23 -6.18 -5.79
C SER A 208 3.52 -7.28 -6.58
N TYR A 209 3.14 -7.04 -7.84
CA TYR A 209 2.38 -7.96 -8.68
C TYR A 209 3.18 -8.44 -9.90
N ALA A 210 4.49 -8.19 -9.93
CA ALA A 210 5.36 -8.48 -11.07
C ALA A 210 6.53 -9.37 -10.68
N THR A 211 7.02 -10.16 -11.64
CA THR A 211 8.18 -11.00 -11.42
C THR A 211 9.47 -10.19 -11.37
N ILE A 212 10.56 -10.85 -10.97
CA ILE A 212 11.85 -10.23 -10.79
C ILE A 212 12.41 -9.60 -12.07
N GLU A 213 12.08 -10.13 -13.25
CA GLU A 213 12.52 -9.62 -14.54
C GLU A 213 11.87 -8.26 -14.83
N THR A 214 10.54 -8.16 -14.72
CA THR A 214 9.80 -6.90 -14.85
C THR A 214 10.25 -5.86 -13.83
N ARG A 215 10.46 -6.31 -12.59
CA ARG A 215 10.96 -5.45 -11.51
C ARG A 215 12.39 -4.97 -11.78
N SER A 216 13.23 -5.82 -12.37
CA SER A 216 14.58 -5.45 -12.79
C SER A 216 14.54 -4.46 -13.94
N ALA A 217 13.63 -4.63 -14.90
CA ALA A 217 13.41 -3.66 -15.96
C ALA A 217 13.01 -2.28 -15.40
N PHE A 218 12.17 -2.26 -14.36
CA PHE A 218 11.77 -1.05 -13.65
C PHE A 218 12.91 -0.34 -12.92
N HIS A 219 13.80 -1.08 -12.25
CA HIS A 219 14.86 -0.48 -11.44
C HIS A 219 16.19 -0.26 -12.18
N GLN A 220 16.50 -1.07 -13.19
CA GLN A 220 17.85 -1.17 -13.76
C GLN A 220 17.89 -0.90 -15.26
N SER A 221 16.89 -1.35 -16.03
CA SER A 221 16.91 -1.21 -17.49
C SER A 221 16.40 0.15 -17.96
N MET A 222 15.38 0.69 -17.30
CA MET A 222 14.85 2.01 -17.59
C MET A 222 15.43 3.04 -16.62
N GLY A 223 15.91 4.17 -17.13
CA GLY A 223 16.35 5.28 -16.28
C GLY A 223 15.21 5.81 -15.39
N PRO A 224 15.53 6.56 -14.31
CA PRO A 224 14.55 6.97 -13.29
C PRO A 224 13.40 7.85 -13.81
N ARG A 225 13.50 8.37 -15.03
CA ARG A 225 12.43 9.12 -15.68
C ARG A 225 11.45 8.21 -16.43
N SER A 226 11.96 7.24 -17.17
CA SER A 226 11.18 6.36 -18.04
C SER A 226 10.62 5.14 -17.30
N ALA A 227 11.22 4.75 -16.17
CA ALA A 227 10.77 3.60 -15.38
C ALA A 227 9.28 3.66 -15.01
N ASN A 228 8.74 4.86 -14.73
CA ASN A 228 7.32 5.03 -14.37
C ASN A 228 6.34 4.65 -15.49
N LEU A 229 6.81 4.48 -16.72
CA LEU A 229 6.00 3.96 -17.82
C LEU A 229 5.60 2.50 -17.58
N ILE A 230 6.52 1.66 -17.09
CA ILE A 230 6.33 0.21 -16.92
C ILE A 230 5.08 -0.14 -16.10
N PRO A 231 4.89 0.36 -14.86
CA PRO A 231 3.70 0.03 -14.09
C PRO A 231 2.41 0.49 -14.77
N ARG A 232 2.48 1.61 -15.51
CA ARG A 232 1.33 2.15 -16.23
C ARG A 232 0.96 1.29 -17.44
N VAL A 233 1.91 0.90 -18.29
CA VAL A 233 1.61 0.04 -19.46
C VAL A 233 1.18 -1.37 -19.06
N ILE A 234 1.63 -1.88 -17.91
CA ILE A 234 1.09 -3.12 -17.34
C ILE A 234 -0.36 -2.91 -16.92
N TYR A 235 -0.65 -1.85 -16.17
CA TYR A 235 -2.02 -1.57 -15.73
C TYR A 235 -2.97 -1.34 -16.92
N GLU A 236 -2.56 -0.54 -17.90
CA GLU A 236 -3.36 -0.20 -19.08
C GLU A 236 -3.46 -1.34 -20.10
N SER A 237 -2.71 -2.44 -19.92
CA SER A 237 -2.82 -3.62 -20.79
C SER A 237 -4.23 -4.22 -20.79
N GLU A 238 -4.65 -4.78 -21.92
CA GLU A 238 -5.94 -5.46 -22.05
C GLU A 238 -6.11 -6.56 -20.98
N PHE A 239 -5.03 -7.32 -20.72
CA PHE A 239 -5.01 -8.40 -19.74
C PHE A 239 -5.39 -7.93 -18.33
N VAL A 240 -4.86 -6.78 -17.88
CA VAL A 240 -5.17 -6.24 -16.55
C VAL A 240 -6.52 -5.54 -16.54
N GLN A 241 -6.83 -4.74 -17.57
CA GLN A 241 -8.08 -3.97 -17.65
C GLN A 241 -9.32 -4.88 -17.70
N GLN A 242 -9.24 -6.05 -18.33
CA GLN A 242 -10.33 -7.02 -18.34
C GLN A 242 -10.62 -7.65 -16.97
N LYS A 243 -9.69 -7.52 -16.00
CA LYS A 243 -9.81 -8.08 -14.65
C LYS A 243 -10.05 -7.01 -13.58
N PHE A 244 -9.68 -5.76 -13.83
CA PHE A 244 -9.71 -4.70 -12.83
C PHE A 244 -11.15 -4.27 -12.49
N VAL A 245 -11.47 -4.25 -11.20
CA VAL A 245 -12.78 -3.79 -10.70
C VAL A 245 -12.67 -2.38 -10.16
N CYS A 246 -11.80 -2.18 -9.16
CA CYS A 246 -11.59 -0.91 -8.50
C CYS A 246 -10.28 -0.91 -7.71
N SER A 247 -9.91 0.26 -7.22
CA SER A 247 -8.85 0.47 -6.25
C SER A 247 -9.40 1.05 -4.95
N VAL A 248 -8.78 0.66 -3.83
CA VAL A 248 -9.10 1.15 -2.48
C VAL A 248 -7.79 1.51 -1.79
N ILE A 249 -7.62 2.79 -1.50
CA ILE A 249 -6.35 3.38 -1.12
C ILE A 249 -6.47 3.97 0.27
N LEU A 250 -5.66 3.45 1.20
CA LEU A 250 -5.44 4.06 2.50
C LEU A 250 -4.75 5.40 2.29
N GLN A 251 -5.44 6.48 2.61
CA GLN A 251 -4.96 7.84 2.39
C GLN A 251 -4.10 8.28 3.58
N VAL A 252 -2.83 8.52 3.27
CA VAL A 252 -1.75 8.90 4.18
C VAL A 252 -1.24 10.28 3.79
N SER A 253 -0.91 11.08 4.79
CA SER A 253 -0.24 12.36 4.66
C SER A 253 0.95 12.42 5.63
N PRO A 254 1.78 13.49 5.61
CA PRO A 254 2.89 13.58 6.55
C PRO A 254 2.45 13.64 8.03
N THR A 255 1.19 13.95 8.33
CA THR A 255 0.63 13.94 9.69
C THR A 255 0.12 12.55 10.12
N GLY A 256 -0.02 11.60 9.19
CA GLY A 256 -0.52 10.24 9.45
C GLY A 256 -1.60 9.79 8.49
N ILE A 257 -2.33 8.75 8.86
CA ILE A 257 -3.49 8.26 8.11
C ILE A 257 -4.64 9.26 8.28
N ILE A 258 -5.24 9.70 7.19
CA ILE A 258 -6.28 10.74 7.19
C ILE A 258 -7.62 10.24 6.67
N ASN A 259 -7.65 9.23 5.80
CA ASN A 259 -8.89 8.69 5.23
C ASN A 259 -8.66 7.35 4.49
N VAL A 260 -9.72 6.86 3.84
CA VAL A 260 -9.70 5.85 2.77
C VAL A 260 -10.40 6.44 1.55
N ASP A 261 -9.86 6.23 0.35
CA ASP A 261 -10.52 6.59 -0.91
C ASP A 261 -10.60 5.36 -1.83
N ALA A 262 -11.64 5.31 -2.67
CA ALA A 262 -11.80 4.26 -3.65
C ALA A 262 -12.24 4.84 -5.00
N ASN A 263 -11.87 4.18 -6.10
CA ASN A 263 -12.34 4.54 -7.44
C ASN A 263 -12.38 3.31 -8.36
N ASN A 264 -13.30 3.29 -9.33
CA ASN A 264 -13.27 2.34 -10.44
C ASN A 264 -12.23 2.74 -11.50
N ASP A 265 -11.75 3.99 -11.52
CA ASP A 265 -10.68 4.51 -12.38
C ASP A 265 -9.41 4.84 -11.56
N LEU A 266 -8.37 4.02 -11.72
CA LEU A 266 -7.08 4.22 -11.04
C LEU A 266 -6.30 5.44 -11.59
N VAL A 267 -6.51 5.81 -12.85
CA VAL A 267 -5.85 6.96 -13.49
C VAL A 267 -6.39 8.26 -12.91
N GLU A 268 -7.72 8.37 -12.78
CA GLU A 268 -8.34 9.50 -12.10
C GLU A 268 -7.88 9.57 -10.65
N GLN A 269 -7.89 8.43 -9.95
CA GLN A 269 -7.45 8.36 -8.56
C GLN A 269 -5.98 8.77 -8.40
N ASP A 270 -5.07 8.30 -9.25
CA ASP A 270 -3.64 8.66 -9.19
C ASP A 270 -3.45 10.18 -9.39
N ARG A 271 -4.16 10.80 -10.33
CA ARG A 271 -4.10 12.27 -10.52
C ARG A 271 -4.56 13.02 -9.27
N TYR A 272 -5.65 12.58 -8.65
CA TYR A 272 -6.14 13.15 -7.41
C TYR A 272 -5.09 13.05 -6.29
N PHE A 273 -4.50 11.87 -6.10
CA PHE A 273 -3.48 11.63 -5.08
C PHE A 273 -2.16 12.34 -5.38
N THR A 274 -1.75 12.49 -6.64
CA THR A 274 -0.59 13.32 -7.01
C THR A 274 -0.80 14.76 -6.59
N ARG A 275 -1.98 15.34 -6.82
CA ARG A 275 -2.29 16.71 -6.36
C ARG A 275 -2.18 16.84 -4.85
N LEU A 276 -2.73 15.88 -4.10
CA LEU A 276 -2.68 15.88 -2.64
C LEU A 276 -1.25 15.72 -2.11
N ASN A 277 -0.49 14.78 -2.69
CA ASN A 277 0.90 14.54 -2.32
C ASN A 277 1.77 15.78 -2.56
N LEU A 278 1.60 16.46 -3.70
CA LEU A 278 2.29 17.71 -3.98
C LEU A 278 1.92 18.81 -2.98
N SER A 279 0.64 18.91 -2.60
CA SER A 279 0.15 19.92 -1.65
C SER A 279 0.71 19.74 -0.24
N TRP A 280 0.87 18.49 0.22
CA TRP A 280 1.27 18.20 1.60
C TRP A 280 2.75 17.87 1.74
N TYR A 281 3.24 16.90 0.96
CA TYR A 281 4.63 16.49 1.02
C TYR A 281 5.56 17.48 0.31
N GLY A 282 5.07 18.28 -0.64
CA GLY A 282 5.85 19.35 -1.27
C GLY A 282 6.41 20.35 -0.25
N LYS A 283 5.62 20.70 0.77
CA LYS A 283 6.05 21.58 1.88
C LYS A 283 7.14 20.92 2.73
N VAL A 284 6.96 19.66 3.10
CA VAL A 284 7.94 18.90 3.89
C VAL A 284 9.25 18.75 3.13
N ILE A 285 9.20 18.38 1.85
CA ILE A 285 10.39 18.24 1.00
C ILE A 285 11.12 19.59 0.84
N THR A 286 10.36 20.69 0.69
CA THR A 286 10.94 22.04 0.59
C THR A 286 11.60 22.45 1.89
N LEU A 287 11.01 22.13 3.05
CA LEU A 287 11.65 22.38 4.34
C LEU A 287 12.95 21.59 4.47
N LEU A 288 12.92 20.29 4.16
CA LEU A 288 14.10 19.42 4.24
C LEU A 288 15.22 19.85 3.30
N SER A 289 14.91 20.41 2.13
CA SER A 289 15.92 20.92 1.19
C SER A 289 16.61 22.21 1.63
N ARG A 290 16.08 22.88 2.67
CA ARG A 290 16.71 24.07 3.28
C ARG A 290 17.60 23.73 4.47
N LEU A 291 17.68 22.47 4.88
CA LEU A 291 18.55 22.03 5.96
C LEU A 291 19.99 21.91 5.42
N ASN A 292 20.90 22.72 5.96
CA ASN A 292 22.31 22.73 5.55
C ASN A 292 23.12 21.58 6.17
N ASN A 293 22.71 21.12 7.35
CA ASN A 293 23.38 20.05 8.09
C ASN A 293 22.39 18.91 8.31
N LEU A 294 22.72 17.73 7.79
CA LEU A 294 21.96 16.51 7.98
C LEU A 294 22.89 15.44 8.54
N ILE A 295 22.46 14.78 9.61
CA ILE A 295 23.09 13.55 10.10
C ILE A 295 22.18 12.41 9.60
N LEU A 296 22.67 11.65 8.61
CA LEU A 296 22.00 10.48 8.04
C LEU A 296 22.50 9.19 8.69
#